data_AF-A0A6S6V6E1-F1
#
_entry.id   AF-A0A6S6V6E1-F1
#
_cell.length_a   1.000
_cell.length_b   1.000
_cell.length_c   1.000
_cell.angle_alpha   90.00
_cell.angle_beta   90.00
_cell.angle_gamma   90.00
#
_symmetry.space_group_name_H-M   'P 1'
#
loop_
_entity.id
_entity.type
_entity.pdbx_description
1 polymer ?
#
loop_
_entity_poly.entity_id
_entity_poly.type
_entity_poly.pdbx_seq_one_letter_code
_entity_poly.pdbx_strand_id
1 'polypeptide(L)'
;MAQNEPLVPSAEMPPAMAEVKSQSTEELLKEMNRMPLFMTSLDETDGEGGENMALEALKAMAYEGTRAEVAENFRQQGNECARAKQWTDAKEFYDKAIAALKGPQLYNPDPDAKGPDGGPVEIDAEEETKKETAIAEAVYVNRALCNLEKKNYRSCIQDCVAALKINPANVKAFYRSSTAGLALDKLEEATWACDRGLALDASNGPLKALKTKIDTRKQYVESVARARREREAKAASERAILKLALKSRNILTRSTEKPPDLEDAVVKLENSMDPSSTLTLPVILLYPMHSQSDFIKAFSEREKLHEHLDYIFPLPWDTAHEYTVDNVEAYMETSSGGLIKVGKKMPLAKVLGSGKPEVVDGLVTISVIPKSQAAAWIEEFKKRKGKSA
;
A
#
# COMPACT_ATOMS: atom_id res chain seq x y z
N MET A 1 -24.65 77.75 26.58
CA MET A 1 -23.64 78.43 27.40
C MET A 1 -23.33 77.56 28.60
N ALA A 2 -22.17 76.91 28.60
CA ALA A 2 -21.47 76.32 29.74
C ALA A 2 -20.08 75.93 29.16
N GLN A 3 -19.24 76.94 28.94
CA GLN A 3 -18.09 77.26 29.77
C GLN A 3 -17.16 76.06 29.99
N ASN A 4 -16.07 76.16 29.24
CA ASN A 4 -14.88 75.33 29.16
C ASN A 4 -14.10 75.49 30.48
N GLU A 5 -14.00 74.44 31.30
CA GLU A 5 -13.05 74.39 32.41
C GLU A 5 -11.79 73.61 31.97
N PRO A 6 -10.58 74.13 32.25
CA PRO A 6 -9.34 73.53 31.77
C PRO A 6 -8.93 72.35 32.66
N LEU A 7 -8.74 71.18 32.05
CA LEU A 7 -8.10 70.03 32.66
C LEU A 7 -6.68 70.41 33.11
N VAL A 8 -6.49 70.41 34.43
CA VAL A 8 -5.23 70.61 35.16
C VAL A 8 -4.18 69.59 34.68
N PRO A 9 -2.90 69.97 34.54
CA PRO A 9 -1.92 69.22 33.76
C PRO A 9 -1.66 67.84 34.36
N SER A 10 -1.86 66.79 33.56
CA SER A 10 -1.26 65.49 33.84
C SER A 10 0.24 65.69 33.93
N ALA A 11 0.84 65.29 35.05
CA ALA A 11 2.27 65.36 35.29
C ALA A 11 3.04 64.97 34.02
N GLU A 12 4.03 65.79 33.62
CA GLU A 12 4.92 65.44 32.54
C GLU A 12 5.53 64.07 32.85
N MET A 13 5.21 63.09 32.00
CA MET A 13 5.74 61.74 32.14
C MET A 13 7.28 61.82 32.09
N PRO A 14 7.98 60.92 32.81
CA PRO A 14 9.44 60.89 32.80
C PRO A 14 9.98 60.93 31.37
N PRO A 15 11.10 61.61 31.09
CA PRO A 15 11.66 61.75 29.74
C PRO A 15 11.87 60.41 29.02
N ALA A 16 12.05 59.32 29.76
CA ALA A 16 12.12 57.95 29.22
C ALA A 16 10.82 57.42 28.59
N MET A 17 9.66 58.01 28.90
CA MET A 17 8.36 57.65 28.32
C MET A 17 7.91 58.58 27.18
N ALA A 18 8.74 59.56 26.81
CA ALA A 18 8.46 60.47 25.69
C ALA A 18 8.62 59.77 24.32
N GLU A 19 9.58 58.84 24.20
CA GLU A 19 9.83 58.03 22.98
C GLU A 19 8.66 57.08 22.65
N VAL A 20 7.98 56.57 23.68
CA VAL A 20 6.81 55.69 23.56
C VAL A 20 5.62 56.39 22.89
N LYS A 21 5.57 57.73 22.91
CA LYS A 21 4.48 58.53 22.30
C LYS A 21 4.62 58.69 20.78
N SER A 22 5.82 58.46 20.23
CA SER A 22 6.09 58.58 18.78
C SER A 22 5.92 57.29 17.99
N GLN A 23 5.85 56.13 18.66
CA GLN A 23 5.67 54.84 18.03
C GLN A 23 4.18 54.47 17.97
N SER A 24 3.75 53.92 16.83
CA SER A 24 2.41 53.36 16.71
C SER A 24 2.25 52.12 17.60
N THR A 25 1.01 51.79 17.97
CA THR A 25 0.72 50.58 18.77
C THR A 25 1.21 49.29 18.09
N GLU A 26 1.27 49.30 16.76
CA GLU A 26 1.76 48.18 15.95
C GLU A 26 3.29 48.04 15.99
N GLU A 27 4.03 49.16 16.01
CA GLU A 27 5.48 49.19 16.19
C GLU A 27 5.88 48.75 17.60
N LEU A 28 5.16 49.22 18.63
CA LEU A 28 5.41 48.82 20.00
C LEU A 28 5.14 47.33 20.23
N LEU A 29 4.08 46.77 19.62
CA LEU A 29 3.83 45.32 19.63
C LEU A 29 4.93 44.55 18.91
N LYS A 30 5.49 45.10 17.83
CA LYS A 30 6.61 44.50 17.10
C LYS A 30 7.89 44.49 17.92
N GLU A 31 8.18 45.57 18.65
CA GLU A 31 9.33 45.65 19.57
C GLU A 31 9.15 44.73 20.78
N MET A 32 7.96 44.68 21.38
CA MET A 32 7.65 43.74 22.46
C MET A 32 7.81 42.29 22.00
N ASN A 33 7.36 41.95 20.79
CA ASN A 33 7.54 40.61 20.23
C ASN A 33 9.01 40.24 20.00
N ARG A 34 9.95 41.19 19.96
CA ARG A 34 11.40 40.89 19.88
C ARG A 34 12.02 40.63 21.25
N MET A 35 11.38 41.07 22.33
CA MET A 35 11.85 40.75 23.67
C MET A 35 11.52 39.28 23.98
N PRO A 36 12.51 38.45 24.35
CA PRO A 36 12.27 37.02 24.57
C PRO A 36 11.17 36.69 25.59
N LEU A 37 10.93 37.58 26.56
CA LEU A 37 9.88 37.44 27.56
C LEU A 37 8.46 37.61 27.00
N PHE A 38 8.29 38.38 25.92
CA PHE A 38 6.99 38.73 25.33
C PHE A 38 6.84 38.23 23.89
N MET A 39 7.81 37.44 23.40
CA MET A 39 7.88 36.95 22.04
C MET A 39 6.78 35.91 21.76
N THR A 40 5.88 36.23 20.84
CA THR A 40 4.86 35.29 20.34
C THR A 40 5.31 34.48 19.12
N SER A 41 6.42 34.88 18.48
CA SER A 41 7.01 34.22 17.31
C SER A 41 8.52 34.39 17.31
N LEU A 42 9.29 33.33 17.01
CA LEU A 42 10.76 33.37 16.91
C LEU A 42 11.24 34.37 15.85
N ASP A 43 11.55 35.59 16.25
CA ASP A 43 12.26 36.60 15.45
C ASP A 43 13.73 36.60 15.90
N GLU A 44 14.61 36.07 15.04
CA GLU A 44 16.05 36.01 15.32
C GLU A 44 16.75 37.35 15.10
N THR A 45 16.02 38.36 14.61
CA THR A 45 16.57 39.68 14.32
C THR A 45 16.30 40.69 15.43
N ASP A 46 17.23 41.62 15.63
CA ASP A 46 17.06 42.80 16.49
C ASP A 46 16.07 43.83 15.89
N GLY A 47 15.70 43.63 14.63
CA GLY A 47 14.80 44.50 13.88
C GLY A 47 15.44 45.45 12.88
N GLU A 48 16.76 45.59 12.92
CA GLU A 48 17.57 46.35 11.96
C GLU A 48 18.41 45.41 11.06
N GLY A 49 18.24 44.10 11.24
CA GLY A 49 18.90 43.06 10.46
C GLY A 49 20.13 42.45 11.15
N GLY A 50 20.38 42.81 12.42
CA GLY A 50 21.36 42.16 13.30
C GLY A 50 20.74 41.02 14.10
N GLU A 51 21.58 40.23 14.79
CA GLU A 51 21.14 39.13 15.64
C GLU A 51 20.53 39.65 16.95
N ASN A 52 19.42 39.04 17.38
CA ASN A 52 18.80 39.36 18.65
C ASN A 52 19.68 38.86 19.81
N MET A 53 20.57 39.72 20.30
CA MET A 53 21.56 39.40 21.35
C MET A 53 20.93 38.80 22.62
N ALA A 54 19.72 39.21 22.99
CA ALA A 54 19.03 38.68 24.17
C ALA A 54 18.56 37.23 23.95
N LEU A 55 18.07 36.94 22.74
CA LEU A 55 17.72 35.58 22.32
C LEU A 55 18.97 34.70 22.22
N GLU A 56 20.08 35.24 21.72
CA GLU A 56 21.37 34.54 21.66
C GLU A 56 21.95 34.24 23.03
N ALA A 57 21.88 35.19 23.96
CA ALA A 57 22.29 34.97 25.35
C ALA A 57 21.46 33.84 26.00
N LEU A 58 20.14 33.80 25.75
CA LEU A 58 19.28 32.70 26.21
C LEU A 58 19.62 31.37 25.54
N LYS A 59 19.90 31.37 24.24
CA LYS A 59 20.39 30.18 23.52
C LYS A 59 21.71 29.70 24.12
N ALA A 60 22.65 30.60 24.41
CA ALA A 60 23.94 30.26 25.01
C ALA A 60 23.79 29.67 26.42
N MET A 61 22.94 30.24 27.26
CA MET A 61 22.63 29.70 28.59
C MET A 61 22.03 28.28 28.53
N ALA A 62 21.27 27.96 27.48
CA ALA A 62 20.72 26.60 27.30
C ALA A 62 21.80 25.54 26.95
N TYR A 63 23.00 25.97 26.55
CA TYR A 63 24.15 25.11 26.23
C TYR A 63 25.33 25.34 27.20
N GLU A 64 25.08 25.94 28.36
CA GLU A 64 26.07 26.14 29.41
C GLU A 64 26.27 24.83 30.21
N GLY A 65 27.52 24.40 30.37
CA GLY A 65 27.89 23.18 31.10
C GLY A 65 28.58 22.11 30.23
N THR A 66 28.84 20.94 30.82
CA THR A 66 29.47 19.84 30.06
C THR A 66 28.52 19.24 29.02
N ARG A 67 29.05 18.51 28.03
CA ARG A 67 28.21 17.78 27.04
C ARG A 67 27.19 16.86 27.71
N ALA A 68 27.58 16.17 28.79
CA ALA A 68 26.67 15.31 29.53
C ALA A 68 25.57 16.12 30.23
N GLU A 69 25.89 17.23 30.88
CA GLU A 69 24.92 18.07 31.59
C GLU A 69 23.89 18.70 30.64
N VAL A 70 24.36 19.27 29.53
CA VAL A 70 23.49 19.85 28.50
C VAL A 70 22.57 18.79 27.90
N ALA A 71 23.11 17.62 27.56
CA ALA A 71 22.31 16.51 27.03
C ALA A 71 21.30 15.98 28.04
N GLU A 72 21.67 15.92 29.33
CA GLU A 72 20.79 15.51 30.41
C GLU A 72 19.64 16.50 30.62
N ASN A 73 19.91 17.81 30.56
CA ASN A 73 18.89 18.85 30.64
C ASN A 73 17.85 18.69 29.51
N PHE A 74 18.31 18.60 28.25
CA PHE A 74 17.41 18.36 27.12
C PHE A 74 16.67 17.01 27.24
N ARG A 75 17.30 15.97 27.77
CA ARG A 75 16.64 14.68 28.02
C ARG A 75 15.51 14.83 29.04
N GLN A 76 15.70 15.61 30.10
CA GLN A 76 14.67 15.86 31.13
C GLN A 76 13.49 16.64 30.55
N GLN A 77 13.74 17.72 29.82
CA GLN A 77 12.69 18.48 29.10
C GLN A 77 11.91 17.58 28.13
N GLY A 78 12.63 16.75 27.36
CA GLY A 78 12.00 15.76 26.48
C GLY A 78 11.15 14.74 27.22
N ASN A 79 11.58 14.29 28.41
CA ASN A 79 10.80 13.36 29.24
C ASN A 79 9.52 14.00 29.79
N GLU A 80 9.54 15.28 30.13
CA GLU A 80 8.36 16.02 30.56
C GLU A 80 7.33 16.14 29.43
N CYS A 81 7.80 16.54 28.24
CA CYS A 81 6.97 16.58 27.03
C CYS A 81 6.40 15.19 26.70
N ALA A 82 7.21 14.13 26.81
CA ALA A 82 6.77 12.76 26.57
C ALA A 82 5.72 12.30 27.60
N ARG A 83 5.87 12.67 28.88
CA ARG A 83 4.85 12.44 29.93
C ARG A 83 3.55 13.18 29.61
N ALA A 84 3.65 14.39 29.07
CA ALA A 84 2.53 15.19 28.58
C ALA A 84 1.95 14.71 27.22
N LYS A 85 2.52 13.66 26.63
CA LYS A 85 2.17 13.11 25.30
C LYS A 85 2.38 14.11 24.14
N GLN A 86 3.21 15.12 24.34
CA GLN A 86 3.66 16.05 23.31
C GLN A 86 4.82 15.42 22.53
N TRP A 87 4.51 14.46 21.66
CA TRP A 87 5.53 13.64 20.98
C TRP A 87 6.39 14.39 19.97
N THR A 88 5.91 15.52 19.44
CA THR A 88 6.69 16.36 18.51
C THR A 88 7.74 17.13 19.29
N ASP A 89 7.33 17.86 20.31
CA ASP A 89 8.23 18.66 21.16
C ASP A 89 9.24 17.75 21.89
N ALA A 90 8.78 16.61 22.43
CA ALA A 90 9.66 15.63 23.04
C ALA A 90 10.75 15.13 22.09
N LYS A 91 10.39 14.86 20.82
CA LYS A 91 11.36 14.45 19.80
C LYS A 91 12.39 15.55 19.54
N GLU A 92 11.96 16.80 19.43
CA GLU A 92 12.87 17.92 19.20
C GLU A 92 13.90 18.08 20.33
N PHE A 93 13.46 17.96 21.59
CA PHE A 93 14.37 17.97 22.73
C PHE A 93 15.34 16.78 22.72
N TYR A 94 14.90 15.58 22.35
CA TYR A 94 15.81 14.45 22.19
C TYR A 94 16.78 14.62 21.02
N ASP A 95 16.37 15.26 19.93
CA ASP A 95 17.24 15.59 18.80
C ASP A 95 18.31 16.61 19.22
N LYS A 96 17.95 17.63 20.02
CA LYS A 96 18.88 18.59 20.64
C LYS A 96 19.86 17.89 21.60
N ALA A 97 19.40 16.96 22.42
CA ALA A 97 20.27 16.18 23.31
C ALA A 97 21.31 15.35 22.51
N ILE A 98 20.90 14.69 21.42
CA ILE A 98 21.83 13.95 20.55
C ILE A 98 22.81 14.90 19.85
N ALA A 99 22.35 16.08 19.43
CA ALA A 99 23.22 17.09 18.83
C ALA A 99 24.27 17.60 19.82
N ALA A 100 23.89 17.86 21.07
CA ALA A 100 24.81 18.26 22.13
C ALA A 100 25.90 17.21 22.39
N LEU A 101 25.52 15.92 22.42
CA LEU A 101 26.48 14.82 22.62
C LEU A 101 27.47 14.65 21.45
N LYS A 102 27.06 15.01 20.22
CA LYS A 102 27.89 14.91 19.00
C LYS A 102 28.64 16.18 18.65
N GLY A 103 28.24 17.31 19.24
CA GLY A 103 28.81 18.63 18.99
C GLY A 103 30.19 18.79 19.63
N PRO A 104 30.93 19.85 19.26
CA PRO A 104 32.16 20.20 19.95
C PRO A 104 31.87 20.53 21.41
N GLN A 105 32.81 20.22 22.30
CA GLN A 105 32.76 20.68 23.69
C GLN A 105 32.88 22.22 23.70
N LEU A 106 31.80 22.91 24.04
CA LEU A 106 31.74 24.39 24.05
C LEU A 106 32.16 24.98 25.41
N TYR A 107 32.01 24.21 26.49
CA TYR A 107 32.47 24.61 27.81
C TYR A 107 33.93 24.23 28.02
N ASN A 108 34.79 25.24 28.10
CA ASN A 108 36.10 25.16 28.74
C ASN A 108 35.92 25.66 30.19
N PRO A 109 36.18 24.83 31.21
CA PRO A 109 36.28 25.32 32.57
C PRO A 109 37.28 26.47 32.61
N ASP A 110 36.93 27.55 33.29
CA ASP A 110 37.89 28.61 33.58
C ASP A 110 39.10 27.97 34.28
N PRO A 111 40.34 28.11 33.76
CA PRO A 111 41.53 27.54 34.39
C PRO A 111 41.74 28.02 35.83
N ASP A 112 41.12 29.15 36.21
CA ASP A 112 41.14 29.70 37.57
C ASP A 112 39.90 29.33 38.41
N ALA A 113 38.91 28.60 37.85
CA ALA A 113 37.77 28.10 38.60
C ALA A 113 38.22 27.05 39.62
N LYS A 114 38.15 27.44 40.90
CA LYS A 114 38.44 26.56 42.02
C LYS A 114 37.21 25.72 42.35
N GLY A 115 37.39 24.40 42.39
CA GLY A 115 36.40 23.49 42.95
C GLY A 115 36.14 23.77 44.44
N PRO A 116 35.18 23.07 45.07
CA PRO A 116 34.84 23.25 46.48
C PRO A 116 36.04 23.09 47.45
N ASP A 117 37.09 22.40 47.01
CA ASP A 117 38.33 22.16 47.76
C ASP A 117 39.49 23.12 47.42
N GLY A 118 39.25 24.15 46.58
CA GLY A 118 40.26 25.17 46.24
C GLY A 118 41.25 24.79 45.13
N GLY A 119 41.14 23.58 44.56
CA GLY A 119 41.96 23.11 43.42
C GLY A 119 41.28 23.28 42.04
N PRO A 120 41.99 23.05 40.92
CA PRO A 120 41.41 23.11 39.57
C PRO A 120 40.29 22.08 39.43
N VAL A 121 39.22 22.42 38.71
CA VAL A 121 38.16 21.45 38.34
C VAL A 121 38.72 20.50 37.28
N GLU A 122 39.34 19.40 37.70
CA GLU A 122 39.73 18.31 36.80
C GLU A 122 38.50 17.46 36.47
N ILE A 123 37.98 17.59 35.25
CA ILE A 123 36.92 16.71 34.74
C ILE A 123 37.58 15.36 34.41
N ASP A 124 37.21 14.30 35.14
CA ASP A 124 37.58 12.94 34.76
C ASP A 124 36.92 12.59 33.42
N ALA A 125 37.73 12.58 32.36
CA ALA A 125 37.28 12.32 30.99
C ALA A 125 36.64 10.92 30.83
N GLU A 126 37.05 9.93 31.63
CA GLU A 126 36.49 8.59 31.56
C GLU A 126 35.10 8.52 32.20
N GLU A 127 34.91 9.17 33.35
CA GLU A 127 33.59 9.28 33.98
C GLU A 127 32.62 10.07 33.11
N GLU A 128 33.09 11.15 32.49
CA GLU A 128 32.25 11.98 31.64
C GLU A 128 31.81 11.22 30.38
N THR A 129 32.70 10.44 29.76
CA THR A 129 32.36 9.57 28.62
C THR A 129 31.35 8.49 29.02
N LYS A 130 31.45 7.93 30.23
CA LYS A 130 30.45 6.97 30.75
C LYS A 130 29.08 7.62 30.94
N LYS A 131 29.03 8.85 31.45
CA LYS A 131 27.77 9.62 31.56
C LYS A 131 27.18 9.92 30.19
N GLU A 132 27.98 10.39 29.24
CA GLU A 132 27.55 10.67 27.86
C GLU A 132 26.95 9.44 27.19
N THR A 133 27.58 8.28 27.33
CA THR A 133 27.09 7.02 26.74
C THR A 133 25.79 6.54 27.40
N ALA A 134 25.67 6.63 28.72
CA ALA A 134 24.43 6.30 29.44
C ALA A 134 23.28 7.24 29.05
N ILE A 135 23.54 8.54 28.93
CA ILE A 135 22.55 9.53 28.48
C ILE A 135 22.17 9.26 27.02
N ALA A 136 23.14 9.00 26.14
CA ALA A 136 22.90 8.67 24.74
C ALA A 136 21.97 7.47 24.59
N GLU A 137 22.21 6.38 25.34
CA GLU A 137 21.34 5.20 25.37
C GLU A 137 19.89 5.60 25.72
N ALA A 138 19.71 6.32 26.82
CA ALA A 138 18.39 6.72 27.30
C ALA A 138 17.66 7.62 26.28
N VAL A 139 18.37 8.56 25.66
CA VAL A 139 17.82 9.48 24.66
C VAL A 139 17.41 8.72 23.40
N TYR A 140 18.24 7.84 22.85
CA TYR A 140 17.87 7.03 21.68
C TYR A 140 16.63 6.17 21.95
N VAL A 141 16.59 5.51 23.11
CA VAL A 141 15.43 4.72 23.52
C VAL A 141 14.19 5.61 23.57
N ASN A 142 14.23 6.75 24.26
CA ASN A 142 13.07 7.64 24.40
C ASN A 142 12.64 8.30 23.07
N ARG A 143 13.57 8.64 22.18
CA ARG A 143 13.25 9.09 20.82
C ARG A 143 12.58 7.98 20.01
N ALA A 144 13.01 6.72 20.17
CA ALA A 144 12.34 5.58 19.55
C ALA A 144 10.87 5.47 19.98
N LEU A 145 10.55 5.74 21.26
CA LEU A 145 9.16 5.80 21.72
C LEU A 145 8.36 6.88 21.00
N CYS A 146 8.91 8.09 20.90
CA CYS A 146 8.24 9.19 20.20
C CYS A 146 7.98 8.83 18.74
N ASN A 147 8.95 8.21 18.07
CA ASN A 147 8.79 7.73 16.71
C ASN A 147 7.77 6.60 16.60
N LEU A 148 7.67 5.70 17.58
CA LEU A 148 6.67 4.64 17.62
C LEU A 148 5.25 5.20 17.73
N GLU A 149 5.03 6.13 18.67
CA GLU A 149 3.73 6.79 18.89
C GLU A 149 3.31 7.65 17.69
N LYS A 150 4.28 8.30 17.01
CA LYS A 150 4.07 9.03 15.76
C LYS A 150 3.93 8.12 14.52
N LYS A 151 3.97 6.79 14.68
CA LYS A 151 3.92 5.79 13.60
C LYS A 151 5.07 5.90 12.58
N ASN A 152 6.18 6.52 12.97
CA ASN A 152 7.42 6.58 12.22
C ASN A 152 8.26 5.31 12.47
N TYR A 153 7.74 4.16 12.05
CA TYR A 153 8.29 2.86 12.42
C TYR A 153 9.74 2.62 11.97
N ARG A 154 10.13 3.13 10.78
CA ARG A 154 11.52 2.98 10.30
C ARG A 154 12.51 3.76 11.15
N SER A 155 12.18 5.00 11.52
CA SER A 155 13.01 5.82 12.41
C SER A 155 13.07 5.24 13.82
N CYS A 156 11.97 4.68 14.32
CA CYS A 156 11.96 3.94 15.59
C CYS A 156 12.96 2.78 15.57
N ILE A 157 13.00 1.98 14.50
CA ILE A 157 13.94 0.85 14.38
C ILE A 157 15.39 1.37 14.35
N GLN A 158 15.68 2.45 13.62
CA GLN A 158 17.02 3.04 13.58
C GLN A 158 17.48 3.52 14.96
N ASP A 159 16.58 4.16 15.72
CA ASP A 159 16.83 4.59 17.09
C ASP A 159 17.08 3.41 18.04
N CYS A 160 16.29 2.35 17.93
CA CYS A 160 16.51 1.12 18.68
C CYS A 160 17.86 0.49 18.35
N VAL A 161 18.26 0.47 17.08
CA VAL A 161 19.59 -0.04 16.67
C VAL A 161 20.71 0.82 17.26
N ALA A 162 20.56 2.15 17.25
CA ALA A 162 21.54 3.04 17.87
C ALA A 162 21.67 2.80 19.38
N ALA A 163 20.55 2.62 20.09
CA ALA A 163 20.54 2.26 21.51
C ALA A 163 21.20 0.90 21.77
N LEU A 164 20.91 -0.11 20.95
CA LEU A 164 21.46 -1.47 21.11
C LEU A 164 22.96 -1.56 20.79
N LYS A 165 23.50 -0.63 19.99
CA LYS A 165 24.96 -0.50 19.80
C LYS A 165 25.67 -0.03 21.07
N ILE A 166 24.98 0.75 21.91
CA ILE A 166 25.51 1.24 23.19
C ILE A 166 25.28 0.18 24.27
N ASN A 167 24.04 -0.29 24.40
CA ASN A 167 23.66 -1.32 25.36
C ASN A 167 22.90 -2.46 24.67
N PRO A 168 23.59 -3.57 24.34
CA PRO A 168 22.97 -4.75 23.72
C PRO A 168 21.92 -5.45 24.59
N ALA A 169 21.87 -5.17 25.90
CA ALA A 169 20.93 -5.77 26.84
C ALA A 169 19.66 -4.93 27.07
N ASN A 170 19.43 -3.87 26.28
CA ASN A 170 18.27 -3.00 26.48
C ASN A 170 16.95 -3.64 25.97
N VAL A 171 16.18 -4.19 26.92
CA VAL A 171 14.88 -4.83 26.64
C VAL A 171 13.85 -3.88 26.03
N LYS A 172 13.86 -2.58 26.40
CA LYS A 172 12.91 -1.58 25.87
C LYS A 172 13.15 -1.32 24.38
N ALA A 173 14.40 -1.30 23.94
CA ALA A 173 14.76 -1.14 22.54
C ALA A 173 14.26 -2.33 21.70
N PHE A 174 14.44 -3.57 22.18
CA PHE A 174 13.89 -4.76 21.52
C PHE A 174 12.36 -4.72 21.44
N TYR A 175 11.67 -4.41 22.54
CA TYR A 175 10.21 -4.30 22.55
C TYR A 175 9.68 -3.28 21.53
N ARG A 176 10.28 -2.08 21.49
CA ARG A 176 9.89 -1.02 20.54
C ARG A 176 10.20 -1.41 19.09
N SER A 177 11.35 -2.04 18.85
CA SER A 177 11.73 -2.54 17.53
C SER A 177 10.78 -3.63 17.02
N SER A 178 10.41 -4.59 17.86
CA SER A 178 9.43 -5.63 17.52
C SER A 178 8.05 -5.05 17.24
N THR A 179 7.63 -4.05 18.02
CA THR A 179 6.34 -3.39 17.82
C THR A 179 6.30 -2.64 16.49
N ALA A 180 7.37 -1.90 16.17
CA ALA A 180 7.53 -1.23 14.88
C ALA A 180 7.61 -2.23 13.70
N GLY A 181 8.30 -3.35 13.89
CA GLY A 181 8.41 -4.42 12.89
C GLY A 181 7.06 -5.06 12.58
N LEU A 182 6.27 -5.37 13.62
CA LEU A 182 4.91 -5.89 13.46
C LEU A 182 4.01 -4.89 12.71
N ALA A 183 4.10 -3.60 13.02
CA ALA A 183 3.32 -2.56 12.34
C ALA A 183 3.71 -2.38 10.86
N LEU A 184 4.94 -2.74 10.48
CA LEU A 184 5.42 -2.75 9.09
C LEU A 184 5.19 -4.09 8.37
N ASP A 185 4.50 -5.06 8.99
CA ASP A 185 4.35 -6.44 8.52
C ASP A 185 5.71 -7.13 8.23
N LYS A 186 6.79 -6.67 8.87
CA LYS A 186 8.12 -7.28 8.84
C LYS A 186 8.22 -8.35 9.92
N LEU A 187 7.48 -9.45 9.71
CA LEU A 187 7.22 -10.46 10.74
C LEU A 187 8.49 -11.21 11.18
N GLU A 188 9.43 -11.46 10.27
CA GLU A 188 10.68 -12.16 10.62
C GLU A 188 11.59 -11.28 11.49
N GLU A 189 11.78 -10.02 11.11
CA GLU A 189 12.57 -9.07 11.91
C GLU A 189 11.90 -8.77 13.26
N ALA A 190 10.56 -8.65 13.29
CA ALA A 190 9.80 -8.47 14.52
C ALA A 190 9.94 -9.66 15.47
N THR A 191 9.85 -10.87 14.92
CA THR A 191 10.05 -12.14 15.65
C THR A 191 11.45 -12.19 16.25
N TRP A 192 12.47 -11.96 15.43
CA TRP A 192 13.86 -11.99 15.87
C TRP A 192 14.12 -11.01 17.03
N ALA A 193 13.65 -9.77 16.91
CA ALA A 193 13.81 -8.77 17.97
C ALA A 193 13.04 -9.16 19.25
N CYS A 194 11.88 -9.82 19.10
CA CYS A 194 11.04 -10.19 20.23
C CYS A 194 11.66 -11.34 21.01
N ASP A 195 12.20 -12.33 20.30
CA ASP A 195 12.87 -13.49 20.87
C ASP A 195 14.16 -13.08 21.59
N ARG A 196 14.90 -12.11 21.03
CA ARG A 196 16.08 -11.51 21.70
C ARG A 196 15.70 -10.77 22.98
N GLY A 197 14.62 -9.99 22.96
CA GLY A 197 14.11 -9.33 24.15
C GLY A 197 13.70 -10.33 25.25
N LEU A 198 13.03 -11.42 24.87
CA LEU A 198 12.61 -12.49 25.81
C LEU A 198 13.79 -13.32 26.33
N ALA A 199 14.88 -13.44 25.57
CA ALA A 199 16.10 -14.09 26.04
C ALA A 199 16.79 -13.29 27.15
N LEU A 200 16.63 -11.96 27.16
CA LEU A 200 17.15 -11.06 28.20
C LEU A 200 16.21 -10.99 29.41
N ASP A 201 14.90 -10.89 29.17
CA ASP A 201 13.86 -10.89 30.20
C ASP A 201 12.72 -11.84 29.81
N ALA A 202 12.86 -13.10 30.24
CA ALA A 202 11.87 -14.14 29.98
C ALA A 202 10.55 -13.94 30.74
N SER A 203 10.53 -13.06 31.74
CA SER A 203 9.34 -12.76 32.55
C SER A 203 8.49 -11.62 31.97
N ASN A 204 9.00 -10.92 30.95
CA ASN A 204 8.38 -9.73 30.38
C ASN A 204 6.99 -9.99 29.77
N GLY A 205 5.94 -9.56 30.48
CA GLY A 205 4.55 -9.69 30.03
C GLY A 205 4.26 -9.03 28.66
N PRO A 206 4.67 -7.76 28.44
CA PRO A 206 4.47 -7.07 27.16
C PRO A 206 5.09 -7.77 25.96
N LEU A 207 6.32 -8.29 26.07
CA LEU A 207 6.98 -9.03 24.99
C LEU A 207 6.28 -10.36 24.70
N LYS A 208 5.81 -11.09 25.71
CA LYS A 208 5.03 -12.32 25.50
C LYS A 208 3.74 -12.05 24.73
N ALA A 209 3.01 -11.00 25.12
CA ALA A 209 1.79 -10.59 24.41
C ALA A 209 2.09 -10.18 22.95
N LEU A 210 3.22 -9.50 22.72
CA LEU A 210 3.65 -9.13 21.38
C LEU A 210 4.02 -10.35 20.53
N LYS A 211 4.74 -11.32 21.10
CA LYS A 211 5.09 -12.59 20.45
C LYS A 211 3.83 -13.31 19.96
N THR A 212 2.82 -13.46 20.80
CA THR A 212 1.54 -14.07 20.41
C THR A 212 0.87 -13.33 19.24
N LYS A 213 0.92 -11.99 19.23
CA LYS A 213 0.38 -11.19 18.11
C LYS A 213 1.16 -11.44 16.80
N ILE A 214 2.50 -11.48 16.88
CA ILE A 214 3.35 -11.75 15.73
C ILE A 214 3.09 -13.16 15.18
N ASP A 215 3.04 -14.17 16.05
CA ASP A 215 2.81 -15.56 15.65
C ASP A 215 1.42 -15.74 15.01
N THR A 216 0.39 -15.09 15.57
CA THR A 216 -0.97 -15.09 15.01
C THR A 216 -0.98 -14.46 13.62
N ARG A 217 -0.30 -13.31 13.44
CA ARG A 217 -0.20 -12.63 12.15
C ARG A 217 0.55 -13.48 11.13
N LYS A 218 1.63 -14.16 11.54
CA LYS A 218 2.41 -15.07 10.69
C LYS A 218 1.58 -16.26 10.22
N GLN A 219 0.88 -16.94 11.13
CA GLN A 219 -0.02 -18.05 10.80
C GLN A 219 -1.12 -17.62 9.83
N TYR A 220 -1.70 -16.43 10.02
CA TYR A 220 -2.69 -15.89 9.11
C TYR A 220 -2.12 -15.68 7.69
N VAL A 221 -0.98 -15.01 7.57
CA VAL A 221 -0.33 -14.76 6.26
C VAL A 221 0.02 -16.07 5.56
N GLU A 222 0.57 -17.04 6.30
CA GLU A 222 0.88 -18.38 5.76
C GLU A 222 -0.37 -19.13 5.29
N SER A 223 -1.49 -19.04 6.02
CA SER A 223 -2.76 -19.67 5.64
C SER A 223 -3.34 -19.09 4.35
N VAL A 224 -3.30 -17.77 4.19
CA VAL A 224 -3.75 -17.08 2.98
C VAL A 224 -2.85 -17.44 1.79
N ALA A 225 -1.53 -17.46 1.99
CA ALA A 225 -0.58 -17.85 0.96
C ALA A 225 -0.73 -19.32 0.54
N ARG A 226 -1.05 -20.22 1.48
CA ARG A 226 -1.36 -21.62 1.19
C ARG A 226 -2.64 -21.75 0.37
N ALA A 227 -3.74 -21.14 0.82
CA ALA A 227 -5.02 -21.18 0.11
C ALA A 227 -4.93 -20.60 -1.30
N ARG A 228 -4.14 -19.52 -1.48
CA ARG A 228 -3.86 -18.96 -2.81
C ARG A 228 -3.12 -19.95 -3.71
N ARG A 229 -2.03 -20.56 -3.22
CA ARG A 229 -1.27 -21.57 -3.97
C ARG A 229 -2.11 -22.78 -4.36
N GLU A 230 -2.95 -23.28 -3.44
CA GLU A 230 -3.84 -24.41 -3.71
C GLU A 230 -4.87 -24.08 -4.80
N ARG A 231 -5.47 -22.88 -4.77
CA ARG A 231 -6.40 -22.43 -5.82
C ARG A 231 -5.70 -22.28 -7.17
N GLU A 232 -4.53 -21.67 -7.20
CA GLU A 232 -3.73 -21.49 -8.42
C GLU A 232 -3.30 -22.86 -8.99
N ALA A 233 -2.86 -23.80 -8.14
CA ALA A 233 -2.51 -25.15 -8.55
C ALA A 233 -3.72 -25.93 -9.09
N LYS A 234 -4.88 -25.84 -8.43
CA LYS A 234 -6.13 -26.45 -8.91
C LYS A 234 -6.53 -25.89 -10.28
N ALA A 235 -6.57 -24.56 -10.43
CA ALA A 235 -6.91 -23.92 -11.69
C ALA A 235 -5.92 -24.26 -12.82
N ALA A 236 -4.62 -24.36 -12.50
CA ALA A 236 -3.60 -24.79 -13.46
C ALA A 236 -3.80 -26.26 -13.90
N SER A 237 -4.11 -27.14 -12.94
CA SER A 237 -4.44 -28.55 -13.22
C SER A 237 -5.67 -28.68 -14.11
N GLU A 238 -6.75 -27.98 -13.79
CA GLU A 238 -8.00 -27.98 -14.58
C GLU A 238 -7.76 -27.47 -16.01
N ARG A 239 -7.00 -26.38 -16.18
CA ARG A 239 -6.62 -25.88 -17.52
C ARG A 239 -5.78 -26.87 -18.31
N ALA A 240 -4.83 -27.55 -17.67
CA ALA A 240 -3.99 -28.55 -18.31
C ALA A 240 -4.82 -29.77 -18.77
N ILE A 241 -5.75 -30.23 -17.92
CA ILE A 241 -6.66 -31.33 -18.22
C ILE A 241 -7.61 -30.96 -19.35
N LEU A 242 -8.19 -29.75 -19.34
CA LEU A 242 -9.05 -29.26 -20.42
C LEU A 242 -8.29 -29.21 -21.76
N LYS A 243 -7.06 -28.69 -21.75
CA LYS A 243 -6.21 -28.66 -22.94
C LYS A 243 -5.91 -30.07 -23.47
N LEU A 244 -5.65 -31.02 -22.57
CA LEU A 244 -5.45 -32.43 -22.94
C LEU A 244 -6.72 -33.03 -23.55
N ALA A 245 -7.89 -32.76 -22.96
CA ALA A 245 -9.19 -33.23 -23.41
C ALA A 245 -9.57 -32.69 -24.80
N LEU A 246 -9.26 -31.42 -25.08
CA LEU A 246 -9.45 -30.81 -26.41
C LEU A 246 -8.52 -31.44 -27.45
N LYS A 247 -7.25 -31.67 -27.08
CA LYS A 247 -6.25 -32.27 -27.96
C LYS A 247 -6.59 -33.73 -28.28
N SER A 248 -7.03 -34.54 -27.31
CA SER A 248 -7.40 -35.95 -27.54
C SER A 248 -8.60 -36.11 -28.47
N ARG A 249 -9.49 -35.10 -28.48
CA ARG A 249 -10.67 -35.03 -29.36
C ARG A 249 -10.39 -34.41 -30.72
N ASN A 250 -9.13 -34.05 -31.02
CA ASN A 250 -8.75 -33.39 -32.27
C ASN A 250 -9.51 -32.08 -32.53
N ILE A 251 -9.84 -31.34 -31.46
CA ILE A 251 -10.53 -30.05 -31.54
C ILE A 251 -9.47 -28.95 -31.68
N LEU A 252 -9.51 -28.22 -32.78
CA LEU A 252 -8.66 -27.06 -33.01
C LEU A 252 -9.21 -25.86 -32.24
N THR A 253 -8.33 -25.14 -31.54
CA THR A 253 -8.67 -23.93 -30.79
C THR A 253 -7.80 -22.77 -31.26
N ARG A 254 -8.42 -21.58 -31.40
CA ARG A 254 -7.74 -20.32 -31.69
C ARG A 254 -8.14 -19.31 -30.63
N SER A 255 -7.19 -18.49 -30.19
CA SER A 255 -7.46 -17.34 -29.32
C SER A 255 -7.21 -16.04 -30.08
N THR A 256 -8.05 -15.04 -29.87
CA THR A 256 -7.91 -13.69 -30.40
C THR A 256 -7.41 -12.72 -29.32
N GLU A 257 -6.95 -11.54 -29.73
CA GLU A 257 -6.48 -10.50 -28.78
C GLU A 257 -7.60 -9.94 -27.91
N LYS A 258 -8.84 -9.98 -28.40
CA LYS A 258 -10.04 -9.48 -27.73
C LYS A 258 -11.11 -10.57 -27.72
N PRO A 259 -11.00 -11.56 -26.83
CA PRO A 259 -12.03 -12.58 -26.70
C PRO A 259 -13.36 -11.93 -26.25
N PRO A 260 -14.51 -12.41 -26.74
CA PRO A 260 -15.80 -11.96 -26.27
C PRO A 260 -15.99 -12.31 -24.79
N ASP A 261 -16.69 -11.44 -24.06
CA ASP A 261 -17.11 -11.75 -22.69
C ASP A 261 -18.27 -12.73 -22.74
N LEU A 262 -18.01 -13.98 -22.35
CA LEU A 262 -18.99 -15.08 -22.36
C LEU A 262 -19.59 -15.32 -20.97
N GLU A 263 -19.33 -14.47 -19.98
CA GLU A 263 -19.77 -14.64 -18.59
C GLU A 263 -19.45 -16.07 -18.08
N ASP A 264 -20.49 -16.84 -17.72
CA ASP A 264 -20.39 -18.20 -17.21
C ASP A 264 -20.30 -19.28 -18.32
N ALA A 265 -20.44 -18.89 -19.59
CA ALA A 265 -20.50 -19.79 -20.73
C ALA A 265 -19.08 -20.10 -21.23
N VAL A 266 -18.39 -20.94 -20.47
CA VAL A 266 -17.03 -21.41 -20.77
C VAL A 266 -17.01 -22.87 -21.18
N VAL A 267 -16.03 -23.23 -22.01
CA VAL A 267 -15.74 -24.64 -22.31
C VAL A 267 -15.38 -25.35 -21.01
N LYS A 268 -16.15 -26.36 -20.63
CA LYS A 268 -15.96 -27.11 -19.40
C LYS A 268 -16.15 -28.59 -19.60
N LEU A 269 -15.42 -29.36 -18.81
CA LEU A 269 -15.64 -30.78 -18.64
C LEU A 269 -16.68 -30.99 -17.55
N GLU A 270 -17.54 -31.99 -17.72
CA GLU A 270 -18.49 -32.43 -16.68
C GLU A 270 -17.76 -32.81 -15.39
N ASN A 271 -16.60 -33.47 -15.52
CA ASN A 271 -15.66 -33.67 -14.42
C ASN A 271 -14.33 -32.99 -14.76
N SER A 272 -14.01 -31.90 -14.05
CA SER A 272 -12.82 -31.07 -14.33
C SER A 272 -11.48 -31.79 -14.17
N MET A 273 -11.47 -32.96 -13.51
CA MET A 273 -10.27 -33.77 -13.29
C MET A 273 -10.17 -35.01 -14.18
N ASP A 274 -11.19 -35.28 -15.01
CA ASP A 274 -11.21 -36.42 -15.93
C ASP A 274 -11.23 -35.95 -17.39
N PRO A 275 -10.12 -36.09 -18.14
CA PRO A 275 -10.04 -35.72 -19.55
C PRO A 275 -11.02 -36.46 -20.47
N SER A 276 -11.53 -37.63 -20.05
CA SER A 276 -12.46 -38.45 -20.83
C SER A 276 -13.93 -38.12 -20.58
N SER A 277 -14.22 -37.31 -19.54
CA SER A 277 -15.56 -36.86 -19.21
C SER A 277 -16.17 -35.98 -20.31
N THR A 278 -17.49 -35.83 -20.30
CA THR A 278 -18.24 -35.14 -21.33
C THR A 278 -17.81 -33.67 -21.44
N LEU A 279 -17.42 -33.24 -22.64
CA LEU A 279 -17.10 -31.84 -22.92
C LEU A 279 -18.38 -31.06 -23.25
N THR A 280 -18.53 -29.89 -22.64
CA THR A 280 -19.61 -28.93 -22.93
C THR A 280 -18.99 -27.65 -23.49
N LEU A 281 -19.53 -27.15 -24.60
CA LEU A 281 -19.05 -25.94 -25.26
C LEU A 281 -20.20 -24.94 -25.43
N PRO A 282 -19.93 -23.63 -25.29
CA PRO A 282 -20.88 -22.61 -25.69
C PRO A 282 -20.97 -22.53 -27.22
N VAL A 283 -22.18 -22.40 -27.75
CA VAL A 283 -22.46 -22.36 -29.18
C VAL A 283 -23.31 -21.15 -29.51
N ILE A 284 -22.88 -20.33 -30.47
CA ILE A 284 -23.73 -19.32 -31.12
C ILE A 284 -24.26 -19.90 -32.42
N LEU A 285 -25.58 -19.86 -32.58
CA LEU A 285 -26.27 -20.06 -33.84
C LEU A 285 -26.44 -18.70 -34.51
N LEU A 286 -25.86 -18.52 -35.69
CA LEU A 286 -26.01 -17.32 -36.50
C LEU A 286 -27.05 -17.52 -37.59
N TYR A 287 -27.92 -16.55 -37.77
CA TYR A 287 -28.90 -16.47 -38.85
C TYR A 287 -28.53 -15.32 -39.79
N PRO A 288 -27.50 -15.50 -40.65
CA PRO A 288 -26.87 -14.40 -41.37
C PRO A 288 -27.81 -13.66 -42.33
N MET A 289 -28.83 -14.33 -42.87
CA MET A 289 -29.81 -13.71 -43.77
C MET A 289 -30.66 -12.63 -43.08
N HIS A 290 -30.85 -12.76 -41.76
CA HIS A 290 -31.73 -11.90 -40.97
C HIS A 290 -30.96 -11.10 -39.91
N SER A 291 -29.63 -11.25 -39.85
CA SER A 291 -28.75 -10.63 -38.84
C SER A 291 -29.20 -10.91 -37.40
N GLN A 292 -29.67 -12.13 -37.16
CA GLN A 292 -30.09 -12.62 -35.85
C GLN A 292 -29.12 -13.68 -35.33
N SER A 293 -29.16 -13.92 -34.02
CA SER A 293 -28.36 -14.98 -33.39
C SER A 293 -29.02 -15.53 -32.15
N ASP A 294 -28.83 -16.82 -31.89
CA ASP A 294 -29.19 -17.46 -30.63
C ASP A 294 -27.93 -17.99 -29.93
N PHE A 295 -27.93 -17.95 -28.59
CA PHE A 295 -26.79 -18.39 -27.78
C PHE A 295 -27.16 -19.57 -26.88
N ILE A 296 -26.48 -20.69 -27.08
CA ILE A 296 -26.58 -21.89 -26.26
C ILE A 296 -25.38 -21.92 -25.32
N LYS A 297 -25.63 -21.63 -24.04
CA LYS A 297 -24.57 -21.55 -23.01
C LYS A 297 -23.81 -22.86 -22.82
N ALA A 298 -24.50 -23.99 -22.98
CA ALA A 298 -23.96 -25.32 -22.72
C ALA A 298 -24.50 -26.33 -23.75
N PHE A 299 -23.70 -26.62 -24.77
CA PHE A 299 -23.96 -27.66 -25.76
C PHE A 299 -23.02 -28.83 -25.47
N SER A 300 -23.58 -29.98 -25.09
CA SER A 300 -22.81 -31.20 -24.84
C SER A 300 -22.26 -31.80 -26.14
N GLU A 301 -21.02 -32.28 -26.12
CA GLU A 301 -20.39 -32.88 -27.29
C GLU A 301 -21.15 -34.09 -27.86
N ARG A 302 -22.03 -34.71 -27.05
CA ARG A 302 -22.85 -35.87 -27.43
C ARG A 302 -24.19 -35.50 -28.07
N GLU A 303 -24.66 -34.28 -27.82
CA GLU A 303 -25.92 -33.76 -28.38
C GLU A 303 -25.77 -33.47 -29.88
N LYS A 304 -26.91 -33.42 -30.57
CA LYS A 304 -26.97 -33.16 -32.01
C LYS A 304 -27.61 -31.81 -32.26
N LEU A 305 -27.19 -31.15 -33.34
CA LEU A 305 -27.73 -29.82 -33.67
C LEU A 305 -29.26 -29.84 -33.84
N HIS A 306 -29.84 -30.89 -34.42
CA HIS A 306 -31.29 -30.95 -34.60
C HIS A 306 -32.08 -30.97 -33.28
N GLU A 307 -31.51 -31.52 -32.20
CA GLU A 307 -32.17 -31.57 -30.88
C GLU A 307 -32.31 -30.15 -30.33
N HIS A 308 -31.35 -29.27 -30.62
CA HIS A 308 -31.46 -27.86 -30.25
C HIS A 308 -32.34 -27.04 -31.20
N LEU A 309 -32.28 -27.29 -32.50
CA LEU A 309 -33.15 -26.59 -33.45
C LEU A 309 -34.63 -26.90 -33.23
N ASP A 310 -34.97 -28.07 -32.72
CA ASP A 310 -36.36 -28.51 -32.48
C ASP A 310 -37.09 -27.65 -31.45
N TYR A 311 -36.40 -27.23 -30.36
CA TYR A 311 -37.00 -26.35 -29.36
C TYR A 311 -36.79 -24.85 -29.64
N ILE A 312 -35.82 -24.49 -30.47
CA ILE A 312 -35.56 -23.09 -30.86
C ILE A 312 -36.58 -22.63 -31.91
N PHE A 313 -36.98 -23.53 -32.82
CA PHE A 313 -37.97 -23.21 -33.84
C PHE A 313 -39.40 -23.39 -33.30
N PRO A 314 -40.35 -22.52 -33.69
CA PRO A 314 -40.25 -21.45 -34.69
C PRO A 314 -39.60 -20.17 -34.17
N LEU A 315 -38.88 -19.47 -35.04
CA LEU A 315 -38.24 -18.19 -34.71
C LEU A 315 -39.28 -17.05 -34.75
N PRO A 316 -39.28 -16.13 -33.78
CA PRO A 316 -40.31 -15.09 -33.68
C PRO A 316 -40.27 -14.06 -34.82
N TRP A 317 -39.11 -13.88 -35.44
CA TRP A 317 -38.91 -12.95 -36.56
C TRP A 317 -39.09 -13.62 -37.94
N ASP A 318 -39.23 -14.95 -38.00
CA ASP A 318 -39.40 -15.70 -39.24
C ASP A 318 -40.86 -15.71 -39.67
N THR A 319 -41.32 -14.59 -40.23
CA THR A 319 -42.70 -14.44 -40.72
C THR A 319 -43.03 -15.34 -41.91
N ALA A 320 -42.01 -15.78 -42.66
CA ALA A 320 -42.17 -16.64 -43.83
C ALA A 320 -42.12 -18.14 -43.48
N HIS A 321 -41.82 -18.48 -42.22
CA HIS A 321 -41.66 -19.85 -41.73
C HIS A 321 -40.64 -20.67 -42.54
N GLU A 322 -39.57 -20.02 -42.99
CA GLU A 322 -38.51 -20.65 -43.77
C GLU A 322 -37.57 -21.51 -42.91
N TYR A 323 -37.44 -21.18 -41.62
CA TYR A 323 -36.59 -21.87 -40.66
C TYR A 323 -37.31 -23.03 -39.99
N THR A 324 -37.36 -24.16 -40.69
CA THR A 324 -37.79 -25.44 -40.14
C THR A 324 -36.64 -26.43 -40.08
N VAL A 325 -36.70 -27.40 -39.15
CA VAL A 325 -35.62 -28.38 -38.93
C VAL A 325 -35.23 -29.09 -40.23
N ASP A 326 -36.17 -29.36 -41.14
CA ASP A 326 -35.90 -30.01 -42.42
C ASP A 326 -35.44 -29.05 -43.52
N ASN A 327 -35.87 -27.78 -43.49
CA ASN A 327 -35.61 -26.80 -44.54
C ASN A 327 -34.34 -25.96 -44.31
N VAL A 328 -33.64 -26.13 -43.18
CA VAL A 328 -32.36 -25.43 -42.92
C VAL A 328 -31.14 -26.30 -43.20
N GLU A 329 -30.04 -25.65 -43.58
CA GLU A 329 -28.69 -26.20 -43.63
C GLU A 329 -27.81 -25.46 -42.63
N ALA A 330 -26.85 -26.16 -42.03
CA ALA A 330 -25.94 -25.62 -41.04
C ALA A 330 -24.50 -25.68 -41.56
N TYR A 331 -23.73 -24.62 -41.32
CA TYR A 331 -22.35 -24.48 -41.77
C TYR A 331 -21.46 -23.95 -40.65
N MET A 332 -20.19 -24.37 -40.66
CA MET A 332 -19.15 -23.84 -39.78
C MET A 332 -17.97 -23.36 -40.61
N GLU A 333 -17.26 -22.34 -40.12
CA GLU A 333 -16.01 -21.89 -40.71
C GLU A 333 -14.87 -22.87 -40.39
N THR A 334 -14.00 -23.14 -41.36
CA THR A 334 -12.81 -23.98 -41.17
C THR A 334 -11.58 -23.12 -40.88
N SER A 335 -10.55 -23.71 -40.28
CA SER A 335 -9.26 -23.02 -40.02
C SER A 335 -8.58 -22.47 -41.27
N SER A 336 -8.88 -23.02 -42.45
CA SER A 336 -8.42 -22.53 -43.76
C SER A 336 -9.26 -21.38 -44.33
N GLY A 337 -10.23 -20.84 -43.59
CA GLY A 337 -11.16 -19.80 -44.05
C GLY A 337 -12.27 -20.29 -45.00
N GLY A 338 -12.50 -21.61 -45.06
CA GLY A 338 -13.57 -22.22 -45.85
C GLY A 338 -14.83 -22.49 -45.02
N LEU A 339 -15.79 -23.19 -45.63
CA LEU A 339 -17.02 -23.63 -44.94
C LEU A 339 -17.12 -25.16 -44.98
N ILE A 340 -17.55 -25.75 -43.86
CA ILE A 340 -17.92 -27.16 -43.76
C ILE A 340 -19.41 -27.28 -43.44
N LYS A 341 -20.12 -28.14 -44.17
CA LYS A 341 -21.53 -28.45 -43.89
C LYS A 341 -21.63 -29.31 -42.64
N VAL A 342 -22.41 -28.86 -41.66
CA VAL A 342 -22.69 -29.58 -40.42
C VAL A 342 -23.89 -30.49 -40.61
N GLY A 343 -23.69 -31.78 -40.38
CA GLY A 343 -24.81 -32.74 -40.39
C GLY A 343 -25.69 -32.55 -39.16
N LYS A 344 -26.93 -32.12 -39.35
CA LYS A 344 -27.89 -31.83 -38.26
C LYS A 344 -28.09 -33.02 -37.29
N LYS A 345 -27.99 -34.26 -37.80
CA LYS A 345 -28.12 -35.52 -37.04
C LYS A 345 -26.80 -36.08 -36.51
N MET A 346 -25.67 -35.40 -36.74
CA MET A 346 -24.37 -35.82 -36.22
C MET A 346 -24.11 -35.20 -34.84
N PRO A 347 -23.52 -35.95 -33.89
CA PRO A 347 -23.07 -35.38 -32.63
C PRO A 347 -22.00 -34.30 -32.84
N LEU A 348 -22.02 -33.27 -32.00
CA LEU A 348 -21.07 -32.16 -32.08
C LEU A 348 -19.60 -32.63 -31.99
N ALA A 349 -19.32 -33.66 -31.17
CA ALA A 349 -17.99 -34.29 -31.07
C ALA A 349 -17.44 -34.77 -32.42
N LYS A 350 -18.28 -35.37 -33.28
CA LYS A 350 -17.84 -35.85 -34.59
C LYS A 350 -17.57 -34.71 -35.58
N VAL A 351 -18.34 -33.63 -35.47
CA VAL A 351 -18.19 -32.44 -36.31
C VAL A 351 -16.88 -31.73 -35.96
N LEU A 352 -16.67 -31.44 -34.67
CA LEU A 352 -15.46 -30.78 -34.18
C LEU A 352 -14.22 -31.67 -34.31
N GLY A 353 -14.34 -32.97 -34.03
CA GLY A 353 -13.24 -33.94 -34.13
C GLY A 353 -12.75 -34.23 -35.55
N SER A 354 -13.44 -33.71 -36.58
CA SER A 354 -12.94 -33.76 -37.96
C SER A 354 -11.65 -32.96 -38.16
N GLY A 355 -11.26 -32.11 -37.20
CA GLY A 355 -10.03 -31.32 -37.24
C GLY A 355 -10.04 -30.22 -38.30
N LYS A 356 -11.22 -29.88 -38.83
CA LYS A 356 -11.43 -28.83 -39.83
C LYS A 356 -12.02 -27.56 -39.23
N PRO A 357 -13.17 -27.61 -38.51
CA PRO A 357 -13.70 -26.43 -37.85
C PRO A 357 -12.82 -26.06 -36.65
N GLU A 358 -12.69 -24.77 -36.40
CA GLU A 358 -11.96 -24.23 -35.26
C GLU A 358 -12.94 -23.66 -34.22
N VAL A 359 -12.59 -23.82 -32.95
CA VAL A 359 -13.27 -23.17 -31.82
C VAL A 359 -12.49 -21.91 -31.50
N VAL A 360 -13.13 -20.75 -31.65
CA VAL A 360 -12.48 -19.44 -31.49
C VAL A 360 -12.85 -18.88 -30.12
N ASP A 361 -11.85 -18.59 -29.28
CA ASP A 361 -12.04 -18.06 -27.92
C ASP A 361 -12.95 -18.92 -27.04
N GLY A 362 -12.93 -20.24 -27.26
CA GLY A 362 -13.81 -21.18 -26.54
C GLY A 362 -15.25 -21.20 -27.04
N LEU A 363 -15.57 -20.46 -28.10
CA LEU A 363 -16.89 -20.38 -28.69
C LEU A 363 -17.00 -21.13 -30.02
N VAL A 364 -18.06 -21.91 -30.15
CA VAL A 364 -18.42 -22.59 -31.40
C VAL A 364 -19.45 -21.74 -32.15
N THR A 365 -19.20 -21.44 -33.41
CA THR A 365 -20.11 -20.65 -34.24
C THR A 365 -20.69 -21.51 -35.36
N ILE A 366 -22.01 -21.59 -35.46
CA ILE A 366 -22.73 -22.35 -36.50
C ILE A 366 -23.68 -21.40 -37.24
N SER A 367 -23.51 -21.27 -38.54
CA SER A 367 -24.43 -20.51 -39.40
C SER A 367 -25.58 -21.40 -39.88
N VAL A 368 -26.82 -21.02 -39.57
CA VAL A 368 -28.06 -21.73 -39.93
C VAL A 368 -28.80 -20.96 -41.02
N ILE A 369 -29.07 -21.61 -42.15
CA ILE A 369 -29.52 -20.95 -43.38
C ILE A 369 -30.61 -21.77 -44.06
N PRO A 370 -31.70 -21.16 -44.58
CA PRO A 370 -32.69 -21.87 -45.39
C PRO A 370 -32.06 -22.46 -46.66
N LYS A 371 -32.46 -23.67 -47.04
CA LYS A 371 -31.95 -24.38 -48.23
C LYS A 371 -32.07 -23.57 -49.51
N SER A 372 -33.16 -22.82 -49.67
CA SER A 372 -33.40 -21.94 -50.82
C SER A 372 -32.34 -20.85 -50.97
N GLN A 373 -31.77 -20.38 -49.86
CA GLN A 373 -30.84 -19.25 -49.82
C GLN A 373 -29.37 -19.68 -49.62
N ALA A 374 -29.13 -20.94 -49.27
CA ALA A 374 -27.80 -21.46 -48.95
C ALA A 374 -26.76 -21.25 -50.07
N ALA A 375 -27.14 -21.50 -51.34
CA ALA A 375 -26.22 -21.34 -52.47
C ALA A 375 -25.78 -19.88 -52.67
N ALA A 376 -26.72 -18.93 -52.56
CA ALA A 376 -26.43 -17.51 -52.69
C ALA A 376 -25.50 -17.03 -51.56
N TRP A 377 -25.76 -17.46 -50.32
CA TRP A 377 -24.93 -17.08 -49.18
C TRP A 377 -23.50 -17.63 -49.26
N ILE A 378 -23.31 -18.89 -49.69
CA ILE A 378 -21.97 -19.48 -49.81
C ILE A 378 -21.11 -18.68 -50.80
N GLU A 379 -21.70 -18.26 -51.92
CA GLU A 379 -21.00 -17.44 -52.91
C GLU A 379 -20.65 -16.04 -52.36
N GLU A 380 -21.55 -15.44 -51.60
CA GLU A 380 -21.28 -14.17 -50.92
C GLU A 380 -20.19 -14.31 -49.84
N PHE A 381 -20.22 -15.38 -49.05
CA PHE A 381 -19.21 -15.68 -48.03
C PHE A 381 -17.82 -15.79 -48.64
N LYS A 382 -17.67 -16.56 -49.73
CA LYS A 382 -16.39 -16.69 -50.46
C LYS A 382 -15.89 -15.33 -50.97
N LYS A 383 -16.78 -14.49 -51.51
CA LYS A 383 -16.42 -13.13 -51.97
C LYS A 383 -15.94 -12.23 -50.82
N ARG A 384 -16.57 -12.32 -49.65
CA ARG A 384 -16.18 -11.54 -48.46
C ARG A 384 -14.82 -11.98 -47.92
N LYS A 385 -14.57 -13.29 -47.81
CA LYS A 385 -13.29 -13.82 -47.32
C LYS A 385 -12.14 -13.62 -48.31
N GLY A 386 -12.37 -13.76 -49.62
CA GLY A 386 -11.35 -13.52 -50.65
C GLY A 386 -10.87 -12.06 -50.75
N LYS A 387 -11.60 -11.10 -50.19
CA LYS A 387 -11.17 -9.69 -50.09
C LYS A 387 -10.43 -9.37 -48.79
N SER A 388 -10.44 -10.29 -47.83
CA SER A 388 -9.93 -10.08 -46.47
C SER A 388 -8.68 -10.92 -46.16
N ALA A 389 -8.10 -11.56 -47.19
CA ALA A 389 -6.89 -12.38 -47.13
C ALA A 389 -5.66 -11.62 -47.64
#